data_AF-A0A7C8D043-F1
#
_entry.id   AF-A0A7C8D043-F1
#
_cell.length_a   1.000
_cell.length_b   1.000
_cell.length_c   1.000
_cell.angle_alpha   90.00
_cell.angle_beta   90.00
_cell.angle_gamma   90.00
#
_symmetry.space_group_name_H-M   'P 1'
#
loop_
_entity.id
_entity.type
_entity.pdbx_description
1 polymer ?
#
loop_
_entity_poly.entity_id
_entity_poly.type
_entity_poly.pdbx_seq_one_letter_code
_entity_poly.pdbx_strand_id
1 'polypeptide(L)' 'MVGDYAPPRPNRFEIDMAAIAHNLGQIRALVGTSTKIIAALKGDGYGFGLIPVARTMVQHGADM' A
#
# COMPACT_ATOMS: atom_id res chain seq x y z
N MET A 1 2.21 4.49 -24.96
CA MET A 1 1.37 3.66 -25.84
C MET A 1 1.42 2.22 -25.34
N VAL A 2 0.63 1.91 -24.30
CA VAL A 2 0.33 0.53 -23.90
C VAL A 2 -1.13 0.37 -24.29
N GLY A 3 -1.41 -0.50 -25.26
CA GLY A 3 -2.76 -0.69 -25.80
C GLY A 3 -3.74 -1.15 -24.73
N ASP A 4 -5.01 -0.78 -24.92
CA ASP A 4 -6.14 -1.19 -24.08
C ASP A 4 -6.26 -2.72 -24.04
N TYR A 5 -5.56 -3.35 -23.09
CA TYR A 5 -5.80 -4.73 -22.72
C TYR A 5 -7.04 -4.77 -21.84
N ALA A 6 -8.21 -4.92 -22.46
CA ALA A 6 -9.43 -5.25 -21.72
C ALA A 6 -9.28 -6.69 -21.19
N PRO A 7 -9.17 -6.91 -19.87
CA PRO A 7 -9.10 -8.25 -19.33
C PRO A 7 -10.37 -9.04 -19.71
N PRO A 8 -10.26 -10.36 -19.89
CA PRO A 8 -11.34 -11.22 -20.41
C PRO A 8 -12.58 -11.31 -19.50
N ARG A 9 -12.55 -10.67 -18.32
CA ARG A 9 -13.64 -10.67 -17.33
C ARG A 9 -13.81 -9.26 -16.76
N PRO A 10 -15.05 -8.83 -16.46
CA PRO A 10 -15.32 -7.47 -16.01
C PRO A 10 -14.93 -7.21 -14.54
N ASN A 11 -14.73 -8.26 -13.74
CA ASN A 11 -14.45 -8.14 -12.32
C ASN A 11 -13.06 -7.56 -12.10
N ARG A 12 -12.98 -6.49 -11.30
CA ARG A 12 -11.74 -5.82 -10.93
C ARG A 12 -11.67 -5.66 -9.42
N PHE A 13 -10.45 -5.69 -8.91
CA PHE A 13 -10.14 -5.29 -7.56
C PHE A 13 -9.17 -4.11 -7.65
N GLU A 14 -9.70 -2.91 -7.43
CA GLU A 14 -8.95 -1.67 -7.55
C GLU A 14 -8.46 -1.24 -6.17
N ILE A 15 -7.21 -0.80 -6.12
CA ILE A 15 -6.53 -0.51 -4.86
C ILE A 15 -6.00 0.91 -4.93
N ASP A 16 -6.46 1.73 -4.00
CA ASP A 16 -6.00 3.11 -3.86
C ASP A 16 -4.73 3.17 -3.01
N MET A 17 -3.59 3.40 -3.67
CA MET A 17 -2.30 3.57 -3.00
C MET A 17 -2.21 4.88 -2.20
N ALA A 18 -2.98 5.91 -2.57
CA ALA A 18 -3.03 7.15 -1.81
C ALA A 18 -3.74 6.94 -0.47
N ALA A 19 -4.78 6.10 -0.41
CA ALA A 19 -5.42 5.72 0.85
C ALA A 19 -4.44 4.99 1.78
N ILE A 20 -3.59 4.11 1.24
CA ILE A 20 -2.55 3.42 2.01
C ILE A 20 -1.56 4.42 2.62
N ALA A 21 -1.04 5.34 1.82
CA ALA A 21 -0.13 6.39 2.28
C ALA A 21 -0.78 7.31 3.33
N HIS A 22 -2.04 7.70 3.10
CA HIS A 22 -2.82 8.51 4.04
C HIS A 22 -2.96 7.80 5.40
N ASN A 23 -3.34 6.52 5.40
CA ASN A 23 -3.51 5.74 6.61
C ASN A 23 -2.21 5.60 7.41
N LEU A 24 -1.07 5.40 6.73
CA LEU A 24 0.23 5.42 7.38
C LEU A 24 0.51 6.78 8.03
N GLY A 25 0.18 7.88 7.36
CA GLY A 25 0.27 9.23 7.91
C GLY A 25 -0.58 9.42 9.17
N GLN A 26 -1.80 8.88 9.19
CA GLN A 26 -2.66 8.92 10.39
C GLN A 26 -2.04 8.14 11.55
N ILE A 27 -1.52 6.94 11.30
CA ILE A 27 -0.83 6.14 12.33
C ILE A 27 0.38 6.90 12.85
N ARG A 28 1.19 7.50 11.97
CA ARG A 28 2.35 8.31 12.34
C ARG A 28 1.97 9.50 13.22
N ALA A 29 0.88 10.19 12.91
CA ALA A 29 0.38 11.31 13.71
C ALA A 29 -0.02 10.86 15.13
N LEU A 30 -0.53 9.63 15.28
CA LEU A 30 -0.94 9.07 16.56
C LEU A 30 0.24 8.60 17.41
N VAL A 31 1.22 7.90 16.82
CA VAL A 31 2.32 7.26 17.57
C VAL A 31 3.57 8.14 17.72
N GLY A 32 3.61 9.28 17.01
CA GLY A 32 4.76 10.18 16.97
C GLY A 32 5.92 9.65 16.12
N THR A 33 6.96 10.47 15.95
CA THR A 33 8.12 10.14 15.10
C THR A 33 9.16 9.23 15.77
N SER A 34 9.14 9.10 17.09
CA SER A 34 10.08 8.26 17.85
C SER A 34 9.70 6.77 17.83
N THR A 35 8.44 6.45 17.52
CA THR A 35 7.94 5.06 17.46
C THR A 35 8.17 4.47 16.08
N LYS A 36 8.80 3.30 15.97
CA LYS A 36 8.90 2.60 14.68
C LYS A 36 7.56 2.04 14.22
N ILE A 37 7.30 2.10 12.92
CA ILE A 37 6.12 1.51 12.27
C ILE A 37 6.59 0.47 11.25
N ILE A 38 6.30 -0.80 11.51
CA ILE A 38 6.63 -1.91 10.58
C ILE A 38 5.33 -2.35 9.88
N ALA A 39 5.33 -2.34 8.55
CA ALA A 39 4.19 -2.81 7.76
C ALA A 39 4.14 -4.34 7.71
N ALA A 40 3.16 -4.95 8.37
CA ALA A 40 3.00 -6.40 8.41
C ALA A 40 2.33 -6.94 7.13
N LEU A 41 3.05 -7.05 6.01
CA LEU A 41 2.47 -7.37 4.69
C LEU A 41 2.33 -8.88 4.42
N LYS A 42 1.66 -9.61 5.31
CA LYS A 42 1.42 -11.06 5.18
C LYS A 42 0.50 -11.36 3.99
N GLY A 43 0.62 -12.56 3.39
CA GLY A 43 -0.33 -13.03 2.38
C GLY A 43 -0.45 -12.10 1.16
N ASP A 44 0.68 -11.75 0.55
CA ASP A 44 0.75 -10.80 -0.57
C ASP A 44 0.19 -9.40 -0.25
N GLY A 45 0.54 -8.86 0.93
CA GLY A 45 -0.03 -7.60 1.40
C GLY A 45 -1.53 -7.69 1.63
N TYR A 46 -2.01 -8.78 2.25
CA TYR A 46 -3.43 -9.09 2.47
C TYR A 46 -4.26 -9.15 1.18
N GLY A 47 -3.64 -9.56 0.06
CA GLY A 47 -4.26 -9.60 -1.26
C GLY A 47 -4.28 -8.26 -1.99
N PHE A 48 -3.72 -7.19 -1.41
CA PHE A 48 -3.54 -5.89 -2.07
C PHE A 48 -2.30 -5.81 -2.97
N GLY A 49 -1.48 -6.87 -3.00
CA GLY A 49 -0.23 -6.92 -3.75
C GLY A 49 0.96 -6.46 -2.91
N LEU A 50 1.86 -7.37 -2.60
CA LEU A 50 2.99 -7.14 -1.70
C LEU A 50 3.90 -6.00 -2.17
N ILE A 51 4.35 -6.07 -3.42
CA ILE A 51 5.34 -5.14 -3.96
C ILE A 51 4.83 -3.70 -4.05
N PRO A 52 3.67 -3.40 -4.66
CA PRO A 52 3.17 -2.02 -4.71
C PRO A 52 2.93 -1.46 -3.30
N VAL A 53 2.30 -2.23 -2.41
CA VAL A 53 2.02 -1.79 -1.04
C VAL A 53 3.31 -1.57 -0.25
N ALA A 54 4.28 -2.49 -0.31
CA ALA A 54 5.56 -2.34 0.39
C ALA A 54 6.32 -1.09 -0.06
N ARG A 55 6.36 -0.83 -1.38
CA ARG A 55 7.00 0.37 -1.93
C ARG A 55 6.32 1.64 -1.43
N THR A 56 4.99 1.69 -1.49
CA THR A 56 4.22 2.84 -0.97
C THR A 56 4.50 3.04 0.53
N MET A 57 4.45 2.00 1.35
CA MET A 57 4.71 2.12 2.79
C MET A 57 6.11 2.68 3.09
N VAL A 58 7.17 2.13 2.46
CA VAL A 58 8.54 2.61 2.68
C VAL A 58 8.72 4.05 2.17
N GLN A 59 8.18 4.38 1.00
CA GLN A 59 8.25 5.74 0.45
C GLN A 59 7.57 6.78 1.35
N HIS A 60 6.57 6.37 2.12
CA HIS A 60 5.79 7.24 3.00
C HIS A 60 6.17 7.14 4.49
N GLY A 61 7.30 6.49 4.82
CA GLY A 61 7.90 6.56 6.16
C GLY A 61 7.56 5.41 7.11
N ALA A 62 7.19 4.24 6.58
CA ALA A 62 7.28 2.99 7.32
C ALA A 62 8.75 2.58 7.47
N ASP A 63 9.08 2.01 8.62
CA ASP A 63 10.42 1.58 9.00
C ASP A 63 10.72 0.16 8.53
N MET A 64 12.02 -0.13 8.32
CA MET A 64 12.54 -1.47 8.02
C MET A 64 12.87 -2.27 9.28
#